data_AF-A0A7X8KMG6-F1
#
_entry.id   AF-A0A7X8KMG6-F1
#
_cell.length_a   1.000
_cell.length_b   1.000
_cell.length_c   1.000
_cell.angle_alpha   90.00
_cell.angle_beta   90.00
_cell.angle_gamma   90.00
#
_symmetry.space_group_name_H-M   'P 1'
#
loop_
_entity.id
_entity.type
_entity.pdbx_description
1 polymer ?
#
loop_
_entity_poly.entity_id
_entity_poly.type
_entity_poly.pdbx_seq_one_letter_code
_entity_poly.pdbx_strand_id
1 'polypeptide(L)' 'MIEIFRLSGTLAGVLMIVAGSTGFFGPGLRKKIKGPLVFTIHRWCGIGAVACGLVHGLIYMLYLR' A
#
# COMPACT_ATOMS: atom_id res chain seq x y z
N MET A 1 20.61 5.93 1.89
CA MET A 1 20.13 4.55 1.64
C MET A 1 19.21 4.03 2.74
N ILE A 2 19.64 4.03 4.01
CA ILE A 2 18.82 3.53 5.14
C ILE A 2 17.51 4.31 5.30
N GLU A 3 17.53 5.63 5.10
CA GLU A 3 16.32 6.46 5.19
C GLU A 3 15.28 6.12 4.11
N ILE A 4 15.72 5.93 2.86
CA ILE A 4 14.87 5.50 1.73
C ILE A 4 14.30 4.10 1.98
N PHE A 5 15.09 3.20 2.57
CA PHE A 5 14.63 1.87 2.97
C PHE A 5 13.51 1.93 4.02
N ARG A 6 13.67 2.76 5.05
CA ARG A 6 12.65 2.98 6.10
C ARG A 6 11.39 3.64 5.56
N LEU A 7 11.56 4.67 4.72
CA LEU A 7 10.45 5.39 4.11
C LEU A 7 9.62 4.48 3.19
N SER A 8 10.28 3.73 2.31
CA SER A 8 9.60 2.79 1.40
C SER A 8 8.87 1.67 2.15
N GLY A 9 9.47 1.12 3.22
CA GLY A 9 8.81 0.12 4.06
C GLY A 9 7.58 0.68 4.80
N THR A 10 7.70 1.89 5.36
CA THR A 10 6.60 2.57 6.05
C THR A 10 5.45 2.88 5.10
N LEU A 11 5.76 3.44 3.93
CA LEU A 11 4.76 3.73 2.89
C LEU A 11 4.09 2.45 2.39
N ALA A 12 4.85 1.38 2.15
CA ALA A 12 4.29 0.09 1.77
C ALA A 12 3.28 -0.41 2.82
N GLY A 13 3.65 -0.36 4.11
CA GLY A 13 2.77 -0.74 5.22
C GLY A 13 1.48 0.08 5.27
N VAL A 14 1.58 1.41 5.24
CA VAL A 14 0.40 2.30 5.28
C VAL A 14 -0.52 2.05 4.09
N LEU A 15 0.03 1.96 2.88
CA LEU A 15 -0.76 1.70 1.67
C LEU A 15 -1.40 0.30 1.70
N MET A 16 -0.71 -0.70 2.23
CA MET A 16 -1.27 -2.04 2.45
C MET A 16 -2.44 -2.01 3.43
N ILE A 17 -2.35 -1.27 4.53
CA ILE A 17 -3.44 -1.16 5.50
C ILE A 17 -4.67 -0.52 4.86
N VAL A 18 -4.49 0.54 4.07
CA VAL A 18 -5.60 1.21 3.38
C VAL A 18 -6.20 0.32 2.29
N ALA A 19 -5.37 -0.36 1.49
CA ALA A 19 -5.83 -1.29 0.48
C ALA A 19 -6.56 -2.49 1.12
N GLY A 20 -6.00 -3.06 2.19
CA GLY A 20 -6.61 -4.13 2.97
C GLY A 20 -7.95 -3.70 3.54
N SER A 21 -8.02 -2.54 4.20
CA SER A 21 -9.26 -2.04 4.79
C SER A 21 -10.35 -1.81 3.75
N THR A 22 -10.00 -1.22 2.61
CA THR A 22 -10.95 -1.00 1.50
C THR A 22 -11.37 -2.29 0.79
N GLY A 23 -10.54 -3.33 0.83
CA GLY A 23 -10.86 -4.68 0.32
C GLY A 23 -11.77 -5.45 1.28
N PHE A 24 -11.32 -5.67 2.52
CA PHE A 24 -12.02 -6.45 3.54
C PHE A 24 -13.35 -5.81 3.96
N PHE A 25 -13.38 -4.51 4.19
CA PHE A 25 -14.61 -3.78 4.58
C PHE A 25 -15.30 -3.12 3.39
N GLY A 26 -14.89 -3.45 2.15
CA GLY A 26 -15.41 -2.87 0.93
C GLY A 26 -16.93 -2.84 0.83
N PRO A 27 -17.69 -3.90 1.16
CA PRO A 27 -19.16 -3.86 1.12
C PRO A 27 -19.77 -2.81 2.06
N GLY A 28 -19.18 -2.58 3.23
CA GLY A 28 -19.62 -1.57 4.20
C GLY A 28 -19.20 -0.15 3.79
N LEU A 29 -17.96 0.02 3.33
CA LEU A 29 -17.48 1.32 2.85
C LEU A 29 -18.23 1.79 1.59
N ARG A 30 -18.54 0.89 0.66
CA ARG A 30 -19.29 1.23 -0.58
C ARG A 30 -20.73 1.69 -0.33
N LYS A 31 -21.29 1.40 0.85
CA LYS A 31 -22.61 1.90 1.28
C LYS A 31 -22.52 3.30 1.89
N LYS A 32 -21.41 3.62 2.56
CA LYS A 32 -21.18 4.92 3.21
C LYS A 32 -20.53 5.96 2.28
N ILE A 33 -19.73 5.48 1.33
CA ILE A 33 -18.94 6.27 0.39
C ILE A 33 -19.32 5.82 -1.03
N LYS A 34 -19.23 6.72 -2.01
CA LYS A 34 -19.44 6.39 -3.42
C LYS A 34 -18.65 5.13 -3.81
N GLY A 35 -19.34 4.07 -4.20
CA GLY A 35 -18.74 2.77 -4.51
C GLY A 35 -17.53 2.83 -5.46
N PRO A 36 -17.59 3.57 -6.58
CA PRO A 36 -16.46 3.72 -7.50
C PRO A 36 -15.21 4.32 -6.84
N LEU A 37 -15.39 5.20 -5.85
CA LEU A 37 -14.27 5.85 -5.16
C LEU A 37 -13.53 4.86 -4.25
N VAL A 38 -14.24 3.95 -3.58
CA VAL A 38 -13.64 2.90 -2.75
C VAL A 38 -12.77 1.96 -3.60
N PHE A 39 -13.23 1.59 -4.79
CA PHE A 39 -12.46 0.76 -5.72
C PHE A 39 -11.22 1.47 -6.25
N THR A 40 -11.34 2.76 -6.59
CA THR A 40 -10.20 3.57 -7.03
C THR A 40 -9.14 3.66 -5.93
N ILE A 41 -9.54 3.94 -4.69
CA ILE A 41 -8.61 3.96 -3.55
C ILE A 41 -7.95 2.60 -3.36
N HIS A 42 -8.74 1.52 -3.33
CA HIS A 42 -8.20 0.16 -3.17
C HIS A 42 -7.14 -0.16 -4.23
N ARG A 43 -7.44 0.14 -5.51
CA ARG A 43 -6.54 -0.12 -6.63
C ARG A 43 -5.25 0.68 -6.51
N TRP A 44 -5.33 1.99 -6.31
CA TRP A 44 -4.13 2.84 -6.25
C TRP A 44 -3.29 2.57 -5.01
N CYS A 45 -3.92 2.36 -3.85
CA CYS A 45 -3.20 1.97 -2.64
C CYS A 45 -2.57 0.58 -2.79
N GLY A 46 -3.25 -0.38 -3.42
CA GLY A 46 -2.70 -1.71 -3.68
C GLY A 46 -1.47 -1.66 -4.59
N ILE A 47 -1.58 -0.96 -5.73
CA ILE A 47 -0.45 -0.79 -6.67
C ILE A 47 0.72 -0.06 -5.98
N GLY A 48 0.43 1.02 -5.25
CA GLY A 48 1.44 1.78 -4.52
C GLY A 48 2.14 0.96 -3.44
N ALA A 49 1.39 0.12 -2.70
CA ALA A 49 1.94 -0.77 -1.69
C ALA A 49 2.91 -1.80 -2.31
N VAL A 50 2.53 -2.40 -3.44
CA VAL A 50 3.39 -3.34 -4.18
C VAL A 50 4.66 -2.63 -4.67
N ALA A 51 4.53 -1.45 -5.28
CA ALA A 51 5.69 -0.70 -5.76
C ALA A 51 6.66 -0.34 -4.62
N CYS A 52 6.14 0.18 -3.50
CA CYS A 52 6.97 0.51 -2.34
C CYS A 52 7.60 -0.73 -1.70
N GLY A 53 6.86 -1.84 -1.62
CA GLY A 53 7.36 -3.12 -1.10
C GLY A 53 8.48 -3.71 -1.97
N LEU A 54 8.36 -3.62 -3.29
CA LEU A 54 9.41 -4.04 -4.22
C LEU A 54 10.67 -3.18 -4.07
N VAL A 55 10.53 -1.85 -3.96
CA VAL A 55 11.67 -0.95 -3.71
C VAL A 55 12.33 -1.27 -2.37
N HIS A 56 11.54 -1.47 -1.32
CA HIS A 56 12.04 -1.85 0.01
C HIS A 56 12.82 -3.17 -0.03
N GLY A 57 12.25 -4.21 -0.65
CA GLY A 57 12.89 -5.51 -0.81
C GLY A 57 14.16 -5.46 -1.67
N LEU A 58 14.15 -4.66 -2.76
CA LEU A 58 15.31 -4.46 -3.62
C LEU A 58 16.45 -3.79 -2.87
N ILE A 59 16.16 -2.74 -2.08
CA ILE A 59 17.18 -2.07 -1.28
C ILE A 59 17.77 -3.04 -0.25
N TYR A 60 16.93 -3.85 0.40
CA TYR A 60 17.40 -4.87 1.34
C TYR A 60 18.35 -5.86 0.66
N MET A 61 17.93 -6.43 -0.48
CA MET A 61 18.69 -7.45 -1.20
C MET A 61 20.02 -6.94 -1.75
N LEU A 62 20.08 -5.70 -2.24
CA LEU A 62 21.26 -5.15 -2.91
C LEU A 62 22.23 -4.42 -1.98
N TYR A 63 21.76 -3.87 -0.85
CA TYR A 63 22.56 -2.93 -0.05
C TYR A 63 22.58 -3.19 1.46
N LEU A 64 21.67 -3.99 2.01
CA LEU A 64 21.55 -4.19 3.46
C LEU A 64 21.59 -5.68 3.87
N ARG A 65 21.88 -6.57 2.91
CA ARG A 65 22.06 -8.00 3.14
C ARG A 65 23.43 -8.31 3.69
#